data_AF-A0A2T6AQA2-F1
#
_entry.id   AF-A0A2T6AQA2-F1
#
_cell.length_a   1.000
_cell.length_b   1.000
_cell.length_c   1.000
_cell.angle_alpha   90.00
_cell.angle_beta   90.00
_cell.angle_gamma   90.00
#
_symmetry.space_group_name_H-M   'P 1'
#
loop_
_entity.id
_entity.type
_entity.pdbx_description
1 polymer ?
#
loop_
_entity_poly.entity_id
_entity_poly.type
_entity_poly.pdbx_seq_one_letter_code
_entity_poly.pdbx_strand_id
1 'polypeptide(L)'
;MLQSRNIPFRRDRVLIPSMLAISVAIATPGSAAVGCGEETAGAHCRFENAPAQISDTQIILGERPHPYSELLAPLRFTDSRGVLWTAPSATLTDGASIPTIFVPLIGDPRSPEFLAAASLHDAYCGLGNEALPQYHQRSWQETHRMFYDSLRAAGVPATKAKTMFAAVYLGGPRWDDPSRSLADVPEARLREEMERCIAFIEREDPDLAEIEDWMSRREPALRVSQ
;
A
#
# COMPACT_ATOMS: atom_id res chain seq x y z
N MET A 1 57.31 -3.17 57.43
CA MET A 1 56.56 -3.23 58.70
C MET A 1 56.03 -1.84 59.02
N LEU A 2 54.72 -1.75 59.26
CA LEU A 2 54.01 -0.68 59.99
C LEU A 2 53.79 0.70 59.33
N GLN A 3 52.60 0.79 58.73
CA GLN A 3 51.51 1.75 58.99
C GLN A 3 51.82 3.25 59.02
N SER A 4 51.18 3.96 58.09
CA SER A 4 50.86 5.38 58.25
C SER A 4 49.53 5.74 57.59
N ARG A 5 48.52 5.86 58.45
CA ARG A 5 47.50 6.93 58.58
C ARG A 5 46.83 7.49 57.32
N ASN A 6 45.50 7.32 57.31
CA ASN A 6 44.50 8.11 56.57
C ASN A 6 44.71 9.62 56.73
N ILE A 7 44.72 10.35 55.61
CA ILE A 7 44.51 11.79 55.53
C ILE A 7 43.33 12.01 54.55
N PRO A 8 42.29 12.77 54.93
CA PRO A 8 41.13 12.99 54.07
C PRO A 8 41.47 13.95 52.93
N PHE A 9 41.23 13.51 51.70
CA PHE A 9 41.40 14.31 50.48
C PHE A 9 40.21 15.28 50.33
N ARG A 10 40.45 16.55 50.71
CA ARG A 10 39.55 17.67 50.48
C ARG A 10 39.58 18.01 48.98
N ARG A 11 38.50 17.75 48.24
CA ARG A 11 38.35 18.21 46.85
C ARG A 11 37.67 19.58 46.85
N ASP A 12 38.44 20.58 46.48
CA ASP A 12 37.97 21.94 46.24
C ASP A 12 36.94 21.94 45.11
N ARG A 13 35.78 22.56 45.38
CA ARG A 13 34.72 22.81 44.41
C ARG A 13 35.14 24.00 43.53
N VAL A 14 35.45 23.74 42.27
CA VAL A 14 35.55 24.77 41.24
C VAL A 14 34.16 24.91 40.60
N LEU A 15 33.53 26.07 40.79
CA LEU A 15 32.28 26.44 40.10
C LEU A 15 32.59 26.74 38.63
N ILE A 16 31.97 25.99 37.71
CA ILE A 16 31.91 26.30 36.28
C ILE A 16 30.63 27.11 36.05
N PRO A 17 30.67 28.27 35.37
CA PRO A 17 29.49 29.09 35.15
C PRO A 17 28.50 28.36 34.24
N SER A 18 27.25 28.32 34.70
CA SER A 18 26.10 27.73 34.01
C SER A 18 25.82 28.54 32.73
N MET A 19 26.08 27.95 31.57
CA MET A 19 25.61 28.49 30.30
C MET A 19 24.09 28.28 30.23
N LEU A 20 23.38 29.39 30.14
CA LEU A 20 21.96 29.47 29.84
C LEU A 20 21.74 28.84 28.45
N ALA A 21 21.24 27.62 28.40
CA ALA A 21 20.81 27.00 27.15
C ALA A 21 19.50 27.67 26.69
N ILE A 22 19.59 28.51 25.67
CA ILE A 22 18.43 28.97 24.92
C ILE A 22 17.92 27.75 24.14
N SER A 23 16.88 27.10 24.65
CA SER A 23 16.15 26.08 23.91
C SER A 23 15.42 26.77 22.75
N VAL A 24 16.04 26.77 21.57
CA VAL A 24 15.31 26.95 20.32
C VAL A 24 14.46 25.70 20.16
N ALA A 25 13.14 25.85 20.30
CA ALA A 25 12.20 24.82 19.89
C ALA A 25 12.34 24.66 18.38
N ILE A 26 13.09 23.65 17.95
CA ILE A 26 13.05 23.18 16.56
C ILE A 26 11.66 22.56 16.41
N ALA A 27 10.78 23.28 15.73
CA ALA A 27 9.51 22.74 15.30
C ALA A 27 9.81 21.48 14.49
N THR A 28 9.42 20.32 15.01
CA THR A 28 9.33 19.11 14.22
C THR A 28 8.41 19.42 13.04
N PRO A 29 8.79 19.17 11.79
CA PRO A 29 7.82 19.20 10.71
C PRO A 29 6.79 18.13 11.04
N GLY A 30 5.59 18.57 11.41
CA GLY A 30 4.45 17.68 11.62
C GLY A 30 4.28 16.85 10.35
N SER A 31 4.26 15.52 10.52
CA SER A 31 3.76 14.62 9.50
C SER A 31 2.35 15.11 9.17
N ALA A 32 2.20 15.78 8.02
CA ALA A 32 0.89 16.11 7.50
C ALA A 32 0.14 14.77 7.44
N ALA A 33 -0.99 14.68 8.12
CA ALA A 33 -1.83 13.50 8.07
C ALA A 33 -2.11 13.23 6.59
N VAL A 34 -1.50 12.18 6.03
CA VAL A 34 -1.76 11.79 4.65
C VAL A 34 -3.22 11.33 4.65
N GLY A 35 -4.08 12.15 4.07
CA GLY A 35 -5.50 11.86 3.93
C GLY A 35 -5.73 10.59 3.13
N CYS A 36 -6.87 9.96 3.35
CA CYS A 36 -7.35 8.80 2.61
C CYS A 36 -8.49 9.21 1.67
N GLY A 37 -8.59 8.53 0.53
CA GLY A 37 -9.46 8.96 -0.57
C GLY A 37 -8.89 10.18 -1.31
N GLU A 38 -9.76 10.82 -2.09
CA GLU A 38 -9.46 12.02 -2.88
C GLU A 38 -9.53 13.31 -2.05
N GLU A 39 -10.24 13.31 -0.91
CA GLU A 39 -10.41 14.50 -0.07
C GLU A 39 -9.45 14.54 1.14
N THR A 40 -9.03 15.75 1.53
CA THR A 40 -8.20 15.99 2.73
C THR A 40 -9.00 16.08 4.04
N ALA A 41 -10.33 16.02 4.00
CA ALA A 41 -11.16 16.18 5.18
C ALA A 41 -12.49 15.43 5.06
N GLY A 42 -12.56 14.19 5.56
CA GLY A 42 -13.87 13.55 5.67
C GLY A 42 -13.99 12.05 5.89
N ALA A 43 -12.91 11.28 6.06
CA ALA A 43 -13.04 9.89 6.52
C ALA A 43 -11.74 9.45 7.22
N HIS A 44 -11.85 9.01 8.47
CA HIS A 44 -10.71 8.48 9.20
C HIS A 44 -10.41 7.06 8.72
N CYS A 45 -9.91 6.92 7.49
CA CYS A 45 -9.40 5.63 7.08
C CYS A 45 -8.33 5.20 8.06
N ARG A 46 -8.48 3.98 8.55
CA ARG A 46 -7.73 3.52 9.71
C ARG A 46 -7.41 2.06 9.54
N PHE A 47 -6.13 1.76 9.59
CA PHE A 47 -5.67 0.43 9.93
C PHE A 47 -5.77 0.23 11.43
N GLU A 48 -6.34 -0.88 11.86
CA GLU A 48 -6.37 -1.23 13.28
C GLU A 48 -5.09 -2.00 13.68
N ASN A 49 -4.52 -2.79 12.77
CA ASN A 49 -3.43 -3.74 13.06
C ASN A 49 -2.24 -3.64 12.07
N ALA A 50 -1.88 -2.43 11.64
CA ALA A 50 -0.71 -2.21 10.76
C ALA A 50 0.59 -1.96 11.58
N PRO A 51 1.79 -2.24 11.01
CA PRO A 51 2.05 -2.76 9.66
C PRO A 51 1.69 -4.25 9.51
N ALA A 52 1.55 -4.70 8.25
CA ALA A 52 1.32 -6.11 7.95
C ALA A 52 2.48 -6.98 8.45
N GLN A 53 2.15 -8.07 9.14
CA GLN A 53 3.11 -9.07 9.57
C GLN A 53 3.07 -10.22 8.57
N ILE A 54 4.11 -10.36 7.75
CA ILE A 54 4.18 -11.34 6.67
C ILE A 54 5.20 -12.41 7.01
N SER A 55 4.89 -13.67 6.71
CA SER A 55 5.79 -14.80 6.86
C SER A 55 7.00 -14.66 5.92
N ASP A 56 8.19 -14.97 6.43
CA ASP A 56 9.39 -15.10 5.58
C ASP A 56 9.33 -16.33 4.66
N THR A 57 8.37 -17.23 4.88
CA THR A 57 8.14 -18.39 4.02
C THR A 57 7.55 -17.94 2.68
N GLN A 58 8.19 -18.38 1.60
CA GLN A 58 7.71 -18.18 0.24
C GLN A 58 6.97 -19.44 -0.24
N ILE A 59 5.79 -19.23 -0.80
CA ILE A 59 4.90 -20.27 -1.33
C ILE A 59 4.78 -20.05 -2.83
N ILE A 60 5.07 -21.08 -3.62
CA ILE A 60 4.90 -21.05 -5.07
C ILE A 60 3.54 -21.63 -5.42
N LEU A 61 2.66 -20.81 -6.00
CA LEU A 61 1.35 -21.24 -6.46
C LEU A 61 1.41 -21.53 -7.96
N GLY A 62 1.54 -22.81 -8.34
CA GLY A 62 1.57 -23.22 -9.75
C GLY A 62 2.68 -22.55 -10.56
N GLU A 63 2.34 -22.06 -11.76
CA GLU A 63 3.29 -21.38 -12.68
C GLU A 63 3.30 -19.84 -12.50
N ARG A 64 2.89 -19.32 -11.34
CA ARG A 64 2.82 -17.89 -11.11
C ARG A 64 4.23 -17.26 -11.05
N PRO A 65 4.40 -16.05 -11.59
CA PRO A 65 5.72 -15.40 -11.69
C PRO A 65 6.27 -14.91 -10.34
N HIS A 66 5.42 -14.77 -9.31
CA HIS A 66 5.79 -14.20 -8.02
C HIS A 66 5.49 -15.18 -6.88
N PRO A 67 6.40 -15.29 -5.88
CA PRO A 67 6.12 -16.06 -4.68
C PRO A 67 5.11 -15.34 -3.79
N TYR A 68 4.24 -16.13 -3.16
CA TYR A 68 3.30 -15.68 -2.15
C TYR A 68 3.90 -15.82 -0.76
N SER A 69 3.40 -15.04 0.20
CA SER A 69 3.65 -15.21 1.63
C SER A 69 2.36 -15.09 2.40
N GLU A 70 2.32 -15.72 3.57
CA GLU A 70 1.16 -15.67 4.45
C GLU A 70 1.18 -14.45 5.37
N LEU A 71 0.01 -13.85 5.57
CA LEU A 71 -0.24 -12.87 6.62
C LEU A 71 -0.29 -13.58 7.98
N LEU A 72 0.61 -13.23 8.90
CA LEU A 72 0.76 -13.84 10.22
C LEU A 72 -0.30 -13.40 11.24
N ALA A 73 -0.88 -12.20 11.04
CA ALA A 73 -1.87 -11.62 11.94
C ALA A 73 -2.96 -10.88 11.14
N PRO A 74 -4.23 -10.93 11.58
CA PRO A 74 -5.32 -10.35 10.81
C PRO A 74 -5.19 -8.83 10.65
N LEU A 75 -5.43 -8.35 9.43
CA LEU A 75 -5.51 -6.94 9.09
C LEU A 75 -6.97 -6.49 9.02
N ARG A 76 -7.19 -5.26 9.47
CA ARG A 76 -8.50 -4.59 9.47
C ARG A 76 -8.31 -3.15 9.02
N PHE A 77 -9.10 -2.74 8.05
CA PHE A 77 -9.03 -1.42 7.45
C PHE A 77 -10.43 -0.86 7.25
N THR A 78 -10.64 0.39 7.65
CA THR A 78 -11.86 1.14 7.31
C THR A 78 -11.55 2.06 6.14
N ASP A 79 -12.32 1.96 5.04
CA ASP A 79 -12.13 2.76 3.82
C ASP A 79 -12.76 4.16 3.93
N SER A 80 -12.62 4.97 2.87
CA SER A 80 -13.12 6.35 2.83
C SER A 80 -14.66 6.45 2.93
N ARG A 81 -15.37 5.36 2.65
CA ARG A 81 -16.83 5.26 2.77
C ARG A 81 -17.27 4.73 4.13
N GLY A 82 -16.35 4.52 5.06
CA GLY A 82 -16.62 3.96 6.39
C GLY A 82 -16.84 2.45 6.38
N VAL A 83 -16.47 1.76 5.30
CA VAL A 83 -16.66 0.32 5.18
C VAL A 83 -15.46 -0.42 5.75
N LEU A 84 -15.74 -1.41 6.59
CA LEU A 84 -14.71 -2.29 7.16
C LEU A 84 -14.33 -3.40 6.18
N TRP A 85 -13.02 -3.57 5.99
CA TRP A 85 -12.36 -4.59 5.21
C TRP A 85 -11.43 -5.41 6.09
N THR A 86 -11.35 -6.72 5.85
CA THR A 86 -10.56 -7.63 6.68
C THR A 86 -9.79 -8.63 5.86
N ALA A 87 -8.51 -8.81 6.18
CA ALA A 87 -7.72 -9.95 5.74
C ALA A 87 -7.38 -10.80 6.98
N PRO A 88 -7.89 -12.04 7.10
CA PRO A 88 -7.56 -12.92 8.21
C PRO A 88 -6.10 -13.38 8.14
N SER A 89 -5.59 -13.88 9.26
CA SER A 89 -4.32 -14.63 9.25
C SER A 89 -4.36 -15.77 8.23
N ALA A 90 -3.20 -16.14 7.69
CA ALA A 90 -3.01 -17.07 6.58
C ALA A 90 -3.54 -16.58 5.22
N THR A 91 -3.96 -15.31 5.09
CA THR A 91 -4.16 -14.71 3.76
C THR A 91 -2.85 -14.78 2.97
N LEU A 92 -2.90 -15.31 1.76
CA LEU A 92 -1.77 -15.34 0.84
C LEU A 92 -1.67 -14.02 0.08
N THR A 93 -0.48 -13.44 0.02
CA THR A 93 -0.20 -12.23 -0.76
C THR A 93 1.11 -12.32 -1.51
N ASP A 94 1.12 -11.90 -2.78
CA ASP A 94 2.35 -11.73 -3.57
C ASP A 94 2.92 -10.30 -3.48
N GLY A 95 2.20 -9.39 -2.84
CA GLY A 95 2.49 -7.96 -2.76
C GLY A 95 1.61 -7.17 -3.72
N ALA A 96 1.97 -5.93 -4.02
CA ALA A 96 1.26 -5.19 -5.06
C ALA A 96 1.65 -5.75 -6.43
N SER A 97 0.84 -6.63 -7.03
CA SER A 97 1.14 -7.24 -8.33
C SER A 97 1.17 -6.18 -9.45
N ILE A 98 2.34 -5.58 -9.62
CA ILE A 98 2.62 -4.49 -10.57
C ILE A 98 3.46 -5.08 -11.70
N PRO A 99 3.13 -4.83 -12.98
CA PRO A 99 3.98 -5.23 -14.08
C PRO A 99 5.42 -4.71 -13.91
N THR A 100 6.41 -5.58 -14.06
CA THR A 100 7.83 -5.29 -13.73
C THR A 100 8.37 -4.01 -14.37
N ILE A 101 7.86 -3.63 -15.56
CA ILE A 101 8.26 -2.40 -16.24
C ILE A 101 7.94 -1.11 -15.44
N PHE A 102 6.97 -1.16 -14.53
CA PHE A 102 6.58 -0.01 -13.70
C PHE A 102 7.25 0.00 -12.32
N VAL A 103 8.01 -1.04 -11.97
CA VAL A 103 8.76 -1.12 -10.70
C VAL A 103 9.73 0.06 -10.52
N PRO A 104 10.45 0.57 -11.54
CA PRO A 104 11.30 1.76 -11.35
C PRO A 104 10.53 3.03 -10.93
N LEU A 105 9.26 3.14 -11.33
CA LEU A 105 8.38 4.28 -11.00
C LEU A 105 7.67 4.07 -9.65
N ILE A 106 7.24 2.85 -9.36
CA ILE A 106 6.40 2.51 -8.21
C ILE A 106 7.23 1.97 -7.03
N GLY A 107 8.43 1.46 -7.24
CA GLY A 107 9.21 0.77 -6.20
C GLY A 107 8.85 -0.71 -6.09
N ASP A 108 9.41 -1.36 -5.07
CA ASP A 108 9.27 -2.80 -4.87
C ASP A 108 7.82 -3.17 -4.50
N PRO A 109 7.14 -4.04 -5.26
CA PRO A 109 5.81 -4.59 -4.94
C PRO A 109 5.62 -5.06 -3.50
N ARG A 110 6.70 -5.51 -2.85
CA ARG A 110 6.70 -6.04 -1.49
C ARG A 110 7.24 -5.05 -0.46
N SER A 111 7.41 -3.77 -0.82
CA SER A 111 7.76 -2.73 0.14
C SER A 111 6.74 -2.68 1.29
N PRO A 112 7.18 -2.45 2.54
CA PRO A 112 6.30 -2.48 3.72
C PRO A 112 5.06 -1.58 3.62
N GLU A 113 5.16 -0.45 2.93
CA GLU A 113 4.04 0.47 2.69
C GLU A 113 2.94 -0.10 1.79
N PHE A 114 3.21 -1.13 0.98
CA PHE A 114 2.21 -1.76 0.10
C PHE A 114 1.65 -3.05 0.68
N LEU A 115 2.42 -3.78 1.50
CA LEU A 115 2.04 -5.12 1.95
C LEU A 115 0.69 -5.16 2.68
N ALA A 116 0.37 -4.12 3.46
CA ALA A 116 -0.93 -4.05 4.14
C ALA A 116 -2.10 -3.87 3.16
N ALA A 117 -1.93 -3.00 2.16
CA ALA A 117 -2.90 -2.77 1.09
C ALA A 117 -3.07 -4.01 0.21
N ALA A 118 -1.95 -4.60 -0.23
CA ALA A 118 -1.92 -5.81 -1.04
C ALA A 118 -2.57 -7.00 -0.33
N SER A 119 -2.25 -7.24 0.94
CA SER A 119 -2.86 -8.33 1.71
C SER A 119 -4.38 -8.19 1.82
N LEU A 120 -4.89 -6.96 1.99
CA LEU A 120 -6.33 -6.70 1.98
C LEU A 120 -6.95 -6.92 0.61
N HIS A 121 -6.29 -6.52 -0.47
CA HIS A 121 -6.77 -6.75 -1.83
C HIS A 121 -6.78 -8.25 -2.17
N ASP A 122 -5.68 -8.95 -1.89
CA ASP A 122 -5.51 -10.38 -2.14
C ASP A 122 -6.48 -11.24 -1.32
N ALA A 123 -6.85 -10.83 -0.11
CA ALA A 123 -7.87 -11.50 0.68
C ALA A 123 -9.22 -11.60 -0.06
N TYR A 124 -9.52 -10.67 -0.96
CA TYR A 124 -10.80 -10.57 -1.67
C TYR A 124 -10.74 -11.12 -3.09
N CYS A 125 -9.57 -11.17 -3.74
CA CYS A 125 -9.45 -11.66 -5.12
C CYS A 125 -8.17 -12.41 -5.46
N GLY A 126 -7.20 -12.43 -4.56
CA GLY A 126 -5.91 -13.10 -4.74
C GLY A 126 -6.07 -14.62 -4.80
N LEU A 127 -5.32 -15.25 -5.70
CA LEU A 127 -5.36 -16.69 -5.85
C LEU A 127 -4.84 -17.41 -4.60
N GLY A 128 -5.41 -18.58 -4.32
CA GLY A 128 -5.12 -19.34 -3.10
C GLY A 128 -5.94 -18.89 -1.89
N ASN A 129 -6.69 -17.79 -2.00
CA ASN A 129 -7.58 -17.28 -0.95
C ASN A 129 -9.05 -17.67 -1.18
N GLU A 130 -9.36 -18.57 -2.12
CA GLU A 130 -10.74 -18.92 -2.52
C GLU A 130 -11.60 -19.48 -1.37
N ALA A 131 -10.96 -20.08 -0.37
CA ALA A 131 -11.62 -20.62 0.81
C ALA A 131 -11.92 -19.56 1.88
N LEU A 132 -11.42 -18.32 1.73
CA LEU A 132 -11.65 -17.28 2.72
C LEU A 132 -13.08 -16.71 2.62
N PRO A 133 -13.74 -16.38 3.74
CA PRO A 133 -15.12 -15.87 3.72
C PRO A 133 -15.31 -14.55 2.96
N GLN A 134 -14.25 -13.76 2.84
CA GLN A 134 -14.29 -12.47 2.15
C GLN A 134 -13.93 -12.55 0.66
N TYR A 135 -13.46 -13.71 0.17
CA TYR A 135 -13.14 -13.89 -1.24
C TYR A 135 -14.38 -13.62 -2.11
N HIS A 136 -14.26 -12.67 -3.04
CA HIS A 136 -15.33 -12.16 -3.90
C HIS A 136 -16.59 -11.68 -3.15
N GLN A 137 -16.49 -11.32 -1.86
CA GLN A 137 -17.62 -10.83 -1.06
C GLN A 137 -18.09 -9.43 -1.49
N ARG A 138 -17.24 -8.69 -2.20
CA ARG A 138 -17.50 -7.34 -2.73
C ARG A 138 -17.27 -7.33 -4.23
N SER A 139 -17.68 -6.27 -4.91
CA SER A 139 -17.40 -6.12 -6.34
C SER A 139 -15.91 -5.90 -6.60
N TRP A 140 -15.46 -6.20 -7.81
CA TRP A 140 -14.07 -5.94 -8.19
C TRP A 140 -13.72 -4.45 -8.10
N GLN A 141 -14.63 -3.57 -8.47
CA GLN A 141 -14.43 -2.11 -8.40
C GLN A 141 -14.25 -1.65 -6.95
N GLU A 142 -15.10 -2.12 -6.03
CA GLU A 142 -14.97 -1.74 -4.62
C GLU A 142 -13.68 -2.26 -4.00
N THR A 143 -13.28 -3.48 -4.34
CA THR A 143 -12.02 -4.06 -3.88
C THR A 143 -10.81 -3.26 -4.38
N HIS A 144 -10.83 -2.83 -5.64
CA HIS A 144 -9.74 -2.02 -6.21
C HIS A 144 -9.72 -0.59 -5.67
N ARG A 145 -10.90 0.04 -5.43
CA ARG A 145 -10.97 1.34 -4.75
C ARG A 145 -10.48 1.24 -3.30
N MET A 146 -10.81 0.18 -2.58
CA MET A 146 -10.27 -0.06 -1.24
C MET A 146 -8.74 -0.18 -1.25
N PHE A 147 -8.17 -0.85 -2.26
CA PHE A 147 -6.73 -0.90 -2.42
C PHE A 147 -6.12 0.50 -2.52
N TYR A 148 -6.69 1.41 -3.32
CA TYR A 148 -6.28 2.82 -3.35
C TYR A 148 -6.36 3.49 -1.98
N ASP A 149 -7.52 3.42 -1.32
CA ASP A 149 -7.74 4.03 -0.01
C ASP A 149 -6.71 3.56 1.02
N SER A 150 -6.43 2.26 1.01
CA SER A 150 -5.47 1.62 1.91
C SER A 150 -4.02 2.05 1.63
N LEU A 151 -3.64 2.25 0.37
CA LEU A 151 -2.34 2.83 -0.01
C LEU A 151 -2.20 4.27 0.49
N ARG A 152 -3.24 5.09 0.29
CA ARG A 152 -3.26 6.48 0.77
C ARG A 152 -3.12 6.55 2.28
N ALA A 153 -3.88 5.72 3.01
CA ALA A 153 -3.79 5.60 4.46
C ALA A 153 -2.43 5.08 4.95
N ALA A 154 -1.72 4.28 4.14
CA ALA A 154 -0.35 3.84 4.41
C ALA A 154 0.73 4.90 4.10
N GLY A 155 0.33 6.10 3.64
CA GLY A 155 1.25 7.20 3.34
C GLY A 155 1.78 7.22 1.90
N VAL A 156 1.26 6.36 1.01
CA VAL A 156 1.66 6.35 -0.40
C VAL A 156 1.16 7.64 -1.08
N PRO A 157 2.03 8.39 -1.78
CA PRO A 157 1.64 9.62 -2.48
C PRO A 157 0.48 9.40 -3.47
N ALA A 158 -0.41 10.40 -3.62
CA ALA A 158 -1.64 10.26 -4.40
C ALA A 158 -1.40 9.79 -5.83
N THR A 159 -0.52 10.46 -6.59
CA THR A 159 -0.15 10.06 -7.95
C THR A 159 0.30 8.60 -8.04
N LYS A 160 1.11 8.15 -7.08
CA LYS A 160 1.61 6.78 -7.02
C LYS A 160 0.49 5.78 -6.70
N ALA A 161 -0.39 6.10 -5.75
CA ALA A 161 -1.56 5.28 -5.43
C ALA A 161 -2.54 5.21 -6.61
N LYS A 162 -2.77 6.31 -7.34
CA LYS A 162 -3.59 6.36 -8.57
C LYS A 162 -3.01 5.45 -9.65
N THR A 163 -1.69 5.46 -9.84
CA THR A 163 -0.99 4.54 -10.75
C THR A 163 -1.15 3.08 -10.33
N MET A 164 -1.03 2.76 -9.03
CA MET A 164 -1.22 1.39 -8.54
C MET A 164 -2.68 0.93 -8.67
N PHE A 165 -3.65 1.81 -8.44
CA PHE A 165 -5.06 1.58 -8.71
C PHE A 165 -5.32 1.27 -10.19
N ALA A 166 -4.77 2.08 -11.09
CA ALA A 166 -4.85 1.88 -12.53
C ALA A 166 -4.28 0.51 -12.96
N ALA A 167 -3.18 0.07 -12.35
CA ALA A 167 -2.59 -1.24 -12.63
C ALA A 167 -3.55 -2.39 -12.27
N VAL A 168 -4.16 -2.37 -11.07
CA VAL A 168 -5.11 -3.42 -10.67
C VAL A 168 -6.44 -3.33 -11.42
N TYR A 169 -6.89 -2.14 -11.81
CA TYR A 169 -8.06 -1.99 -12.68
C TYR A 169 -7.85 -2.67 -14.04
N LEU A 170 -6.66 -2.48 -14.64
CA LEU A 170 -6.35 -3.01 -15.96
C LEU A 170 -6.08 -4.53 -15.91
N GLY A 171 -5.19 -4.96 -15.01
CA GLY A 171 -4.69 -6.33 -14.94
C GLY A 171 -5.40 -7.25 -13.93
N GLY A 172 -6.22 -6.71 -13.04
CA GLY A 172 -6.90 -7.46 -12.00
C GLY A 172 -8.11 -8.27 -12.49
N PRO A 173 -8.54 -9.29 -11.71
CA PRO A 173 -9.71 -10.09 -12.02
C PRO A 173 -11.01 -9.30 -11.84
N ARG A 174 -12.00 -9.58 -12.69
CA ARG A 174 -13.35 -8.99 -12.66
C ARG A 174 -14.39 -10.08 -12.43
N TRP A 175 -14.47 -10.62 -11.21
CA TRP A 175 -15.26 -11.83 -10.93
C TRP A 175 -16.78 -11.66 -11.11
N ASP A 176 -17.31 -10.47 -10.86
CA ASP A 176 -18.71 -10.11 -11.06
C ASP A 176 -18.97 -9.40 -12.41
N ASP A 177 -17.96 -9.26 -13.27
CA ASP A 177 -18.09 -8.76 -14.65
C ASP A 177 -17.08 -9.44 -15.60
N PRO A 178 -17.18 -10.77 -15.81
CA PRO A 178 -16.23 -11.51 -16.63
C PRO A 178 -16.25 -11.09 -18.10
N SER A 179 -17.34 -10.49 -18.58
CA SER A 179 -17.48 -9.99 -19.95
C SER A 179 -16.51 -8.86 -20.30
N ARG A 180 -16.09 -8.10 -19.28
CA ARG A 180 -15.13 -6.99 -19.38
C ARG A 180 -13.71 -7.38 -18.96
N SER A 181 -13.45 -8.67 -18.70
CA SER A 181 -12.11 -9.16 -18.39
C SER A 181 -11.12 -8.80 -19.51
N LEU A 182 -9.91 -8.45 -19.10
CA LEU A 182 -8.77 -8.19 -19.99
C LEU A 182 -7.70 -9.29 -19.89
N ALA A 183 -8.01 -10.41 -19.25
CA ALA A 183 -7.04 -11.50 -19.01
C ALA A 183 -6.44 -12.09 -20.31
N ASP A 184 -7.20 -12.08 -21.41
CA ASP A 184 -6.77 -12.60 -22.72
C ASP A 184 -6.11 -11.52 -23.60
N VAL A 185 -6.06 -10.26 -23.14
CA VAL A 185 -5.42 -9.19 -23.89
C VAL A 185 -3.90 -9.32 -23.77
N PRO A 186 -3.14 -9.27 -24.88
CA PRO A 186 -1.68 -9.38 -24.83
C PRO A 186 -1.06 -8.35 -23.88
N GLU A 187 -0.10 -8.79 -23.05
CA GLU A 187 0.54 -7.93 -22.04
C GLU A 187 1.10 -6.63 -22.63
N ALA A 188 1.66 -6.69 -23.85
CA ALA A 188 2.17 -5.50 -24.55
C ALA A 188 1.08 -4.43 -24.78
N ARG A 189 -0.15 -4.83 -25.08
CA ARG A 189 -1.28 -3.92 -25.28
C ARG A 189 -1.74 -3.30 -23.97
N LEU A 190 -1.75 -4.09 -22.88
CA LEU A 190 -2.07 -3.58 -21.54
C LEU A 190 -1.00 -2.60 -21.06
N ARG A 191 0.27 -2.89 -21.33
CA ARG A 191 1.40 -2.01 -21.02
C ARG A 191 1.30 -0.66 -21.73
N GLU A 192 1.07 -0.66 -23.05
CA GLU A 192 0.87 0.59 -23.80
C GLU A 192 -0.31 1.40 -23.25
N GLU A 193 -1.38 0.73 -22.84
CA GLU A 193 -2.54 1.40 -22.29
C GLU A 193 -2.28 1.98 -20.90
N MET A 194 -1.53 1.25 -20.08
CA MET A 194 -1.09 1.70 -18.77
C MET A 194 -0.15 2.92 -18.88
N GLU A 195 0.76 2.95 -19.86
CA GLU A 195 1.60 4.13 -20.14
C GLU A 195 0.76 5.38 -20.47
N ARG A 196 -0.31 5.21 -21.27
CA ARG A 196 -1.26 6.30 -21.56
C ARG A 196 -2.01 6.76 -20.31
N CYS A 197 -2.41 5.83 -19.45
CA CYS A 197 -3.10 6.16 -18.21
C CYS A 197 -2.17 6.90 -17.23
N ILE A 198 -0.91 6.48 -17.09
CA ILE A 198 0.09 7.18 -16.28
C ILE A 198 0.26 8.63 -16.78
N ALA A 199 0.43 8.82 -18.09
CA ALA A 199 0.56 10.15 -18.67
C ALA A 199 -0.70 11.02 -18.48
N PHE A 200 -1.89 10.42 -18.43
CA PHE A 200 -3.13 11.10 -18.07
C PHE A 200 -3.13 11.49 -16.58
N ILE A 201 -2.77 10.58 -15.68
CA ILE A 201 -2.68 10.82 -14.24
C ILE A 201 -1.69 11.95 -13.92
N GLU A 202 -0.50 11.91 -14.49
CA GLU A 202 0.55 12.91 -14.23
C GLU A 202 0.21 14.30 -14.78
N ARG A 203 -0.52 14.37 -15.89
CA ARG A 203 -0.84 15.63 -16.56
C ARG A 203 -2.07 16.31 -15.95
N GLU A 204 -3.08 15.52 -15.60
CA GLU A 204 -4.42 16.04 -15.29
C GLU A 204 -4.80 15.88 -13.81
N ASP A 205 -4.02 15.10 -13.03
CA ASP A 205 -4.33 14.72 -11.64
C ASP A 205 -5.80 14.32 -11.41
N PRO A 206 -6.35 13.43 -12.27
CA PRO A 206 -7.76 13.06 -12.25
C PRO A 206 -8.11 12.33 -10.96
N ASP A 207 -9.36 12.43 -10.52
CA ASP A 207 -9.88 11.61 -9.43
C ASP A 207 -10.06 10.14 -9.85
N LEU A 208 -10.38 9.25 -8.89
CA LEU A 208 -10.60 7.83 -9.21
C LEU A 208 -11.74 7.61 -10.20
N ALA A 209 -12.84 8.36 -10.09
CA ALA A 209 -13.99 8.18 -10.98
C ALA A 209 -13.63 8.57 -12.42
N GLU A 210 -12.83 9.63 -12.59
CA GLU A 210 -12.29 10.06 -13.87
C GLU A 210 -11.33 9.01 -14.46
N ILE A 211 -10.49 8.35 -13.65
CA ILE A 211 -9.64 7.24 -14.10
C ILE A 211 -10.49 6.06 -14.56
N GLU A 212 -11.52 5.68 -13.79
CA GLU A 212 -12.43 4.59 -14.13
C GLU A 212 -13.23 4.87 -15.41
N ASP A 213 -13.72 6.09 -15.58
CA ASP A 213 -14.41 6.55 -16.79
C ASP A 213 -13.46 6.61 -17.98
N TRP A 214 -12.20 7.01 -17.76
CA TRP A 214 -11.18 6.99 -18.79
C TRP A 214 -10.88 5.56 -19.26
N MET A 215 -10.66 4.62 -18.34
CA MET A 215 -10.34 3.23 -18.67
C MET A 215 -11.53 2.50 -19.30
N SER A 216 -12.72 2.59 -18.70
CA SER A 216 -13.91 1.90 -19.19
C SER A 216 -14.27 2.25 -20.63
N ARG A 217 -14.08 3.51 -21.04
CA ARG A 217 -14.29 3.95 -22.44
C ARG A 217 -13.31 3.31 -23.43
N ARG A 218 -12.15 2.85 -22.96
CA ARG A 218 -11.03 2.36 -23.77
C ARG A 218 -10.92 0.83 -23.77
N GLU A 219 -11.44 0.17 -22.74
CA GLU A 219 -11.53 -1.30 -22.62
C GLU A 219 -12.09 -2.00 -23.86
N PRO A 220 -13.17 -1.53 -24.53
CA PRO A 220 -13.68 -2.19 -25.74
C PRO A 220 -12.63 -2.28 -26.85
N ALA A 221 -11.80 -1.25 -27.03
CA ALA A 221 -10.77 -1.23 -28.05
C ALA A 221 -9.57 -2.15 -27.73
N LEU A 222 -9.36 -2.49 -26.46
CA LEU A 222 -8.31 -3.43 -26.04
C LEU A 222 -8.68 -4.88 -26.35
N ARG A 223 -9.97 -5.22 -26.21
CA ARG A 223 -10.50 -6.58 -26.40
C ARG A 223 -10.67 -6.99 -27.86
N VAL A 224 -10.69 -6.03 -28.79
CA VAL A 224 -10.73 -6.34 -30.22
C VAL A 224 -9.31 -6.66 -30.69
N SER A 225 -9.09 -7.93 -31.04
CA SER A 225 -7.88 -8.40 -31.72
C SER A 225 -7.76 -7.68 -33.08
N GLN A 226 -6.59 -7.11 -33.37
CA GLN A 226 -6.18 -6.84 -34.76
C GLN A 226 -5.48 -8.08 -35.30
#